data_AF-A0A0B6YH60-F1
#
_entry.id   AF-A0A0B6YH60-F1
#
_cell.length_a   1.000
_cell.length_b   1.000
_cell.length_c   1.000
_cell.angle_alpha   90.00
_cell.angle_beta   90.00
_cell.angle_gamma   90.00
#
_symmetry.space_group_name_H-M   'P 1'
#
loop_
_entity.id
_entity.type
_entity.pdbx_description
1 polymer ?
#
loop_
_entity_poly.entity_id
_entity_poly.type
_entity_poly.pdbx_seq_one_letter_code
_entity_poly.pdbx_strand_id
1 'polypeptide(L)'
;ISIYREREKAGGEYSNWSTTQKHVIVCASYLTQDTLMDFLDEFYVYPKLEERTVILLCCQELDSSKRVIITDPRWSEKVIYMKGSALKDMDLKRCHAQQAYACFFLAPRPTQDKATADRHTILRSWAVKDFAPNCKQYVYLYKAINRMHVKYAEHVMCEDEFSFALLANNCLYPGLSTLVSLLV
;
A
#
# COMPACT_ATOMS: atom_id res chain seq x y z
N ILE A 1 -20.24 -6.99 -25.59
CA ILE A 1 -18.76 -6.78 -25.66
C ILE A 1 -18.28 -5.71 -24.66
N SER A 2 -19.08 -4.68 -24.34
CA SER A 2 -18.71 -3.62 -23.37
C SER A 2 -18.54 -4.09 -21.91
N ILE A 3 -19.48 -4.89 -21.39
CA ILE A 3 -19.52 -5.29 -19.97
C ILE A 3 -18.34 -6.21 -19.58
N TYR A 4 -17.88 -7.06 -20.50
CA TYR A 4 -16.77 -8.00 -20.24
C TYR A 4 -15.42 -7.26 -20.14
N ARG A 5 -15.23 -6.25 -20.99
CA ARG A 5 -14.03 -5.40 -21.01
C ARG A 5 -13.97 -4.47 -19.80
N GLU A 6 -15.12 -4.02 -19.30
CA GLU A 6 -15.21 -3.27 -18.05
C GLU A 6 -14.89 -4.12 -16.82
N ARG A 7 -15.26 -5.41 -16.81
CA ARG A 7 -14.87 -6.36 -15.75
C ARG A 7 -13.37 -6.62 -15.70
N GLU A 8 -12.71 -6.75 -16.84
CA GLU A 8 -11.24 -6.85 -16.88
C GLU A 8 -10.54 -5.56 -16.41
N LYS A 9 -11.09 -4.39 -16.79
CA LYS A 9 -10.55 -3.08 -16.35
C LYS A 9 -10.81 -2.78 -14.88
N ALA A 10 -11.90 -3.29 -14.31
CA ALA A 10 -12.26 -3.08 -12.92
C ALA A 10 -11.55 -4.04 -11.93
N GLY A 11 -10.76 -4.99 -12.44
CA GLY A 11 -10.23 -6.12 -11.67
C GLY A 11 -11.40 -6.95 -11.15
N GLY A 12 -11.72 -8.10 -11.74
CA GLY A 12 -12.94 -8.85 -11.39
C GLY A 12 -13.10 -9.17 -9.88
N GLU A 13 -14.28 -9.64 -9.47
CA GLU A 13 -14.38 -10.46 -8.26
C GLU A 13 -13.64 -11.78 -8.54
N TYR A 14 -12.43 -11.93 -8.03
CA TYR A 14 -11.64 -13.14 -8.26
C TYR A 14 -12.15 -14.25 -7.33
N SER A 15 -13.17 -14.96 -7.77
CA SER A 15 -13.96 -15.92 -6.98
C SER A 15 -13.27 -17.26 -6.67
N ASN A 16 -11.96 -17.36 -6.81
CA ASN A 16 -11.19 -18.58 -6.51
C ASN A 16 -10.26 -18.40 -5.30
N TRP A 17 -10.61 -17.53 -4.35
CA TRP A 17 -9.92 -17.52 -3.06
C TRP A 17 -10.23 -18.80 -2.31
N SER A 18 -9.22 -19.66 -2.16
CA SER A 18 -9.17 -20.55 -1.02
C SER A 18 -9.15 -19.66 0.23
N THR A 19 -10.14 -19.83 1.11
CA THR A 19 -10.31 -19.16 2.41
C THR A 19 -9.05 -19.22 3.30
N THR A 20 -8.02 -19.96 2.89
CA THR A 20 -6.75 -20.21 3.58
C THR A 20 -5.56 -19.35 3.10
N GLN A 21 -5.66 -18.57 2.02
CA GLN A 21 -4.50 -17.81 1.53
C GLN A 21 -4.26 -16.52 2.35
N LYS A 22 -3.07 -16.46 2.97
CA LYS A 22 -2.59 -15.29 3.72
C LYS A 22 -2.25 -14.18 2.73
N HIS A 23 -3.07 -13.14 2.67
CA HIS A 23 -2.85 -12.01 1.78
C HIS A 23 -2.62 -10.71 2.56
N VAL A 24 -2.07 -9.73 1.85
CA VAL A 24 -1.83 -8.37 2.30
C VAL A 24 -2.49 -7.42 1.31
N ILE A 25 -3.07 -6.33 1.80
CA ILE A 25 -3.69 -5.30 0.96
C ILE A 25 -2.78 -4.07 0.93
N VAL A 26 -2.56 -3.51 -0.25
CA VAL A 26 -1.85 -2.24 -0.45
C VAL A 26 -2.83 -1.24 -1.03
N CYS A 27 -3.20 -0.26 -0.22
CA CYS A 27 -4.13 0.81 -0.57
C CYS A 27 -3.35 2.06 -1.00
N ALA A 28 -3.61 2.54 -2.21
CA ALA A 28 -3.02 3.78 -2.72
C ALA A 28 -4.04 4.60 -3.55
N SER A 29 -3.94 5.93 -3.53
CA SER A 29 -4.68 6.79 -4.47
C SER A 29 -4.12 6.66 -5.88
N TYR A 30 -2.80 6.60 -5.92
CA TYR A 30 -1.95 6.71 -7.08
C TYR A 30 -0.67 5.96 -6.73
N LEU A 31 -0.26 5.08 -7.61
CA LEU A 31 0.92 4.26 -7.45
C LEU A 31 1.78 4.44 -8.69
N THR A 32 2.99 4.96 -8.55
CA THR A 32 3.96 5.00 -9.66
C THR A 32 4.54 3.62 -9.90
N GLN A 33 5.17 3.42 -11.05
CA GLN A 33 5.93 2.21 -11.33
C GLN A 33 7.03 2.01 -10.28
N ASP A 34 7.81 3.05 -9.98
CA ASP A 34 8.94 2.95 -9.04
C ASP A 34 8.47 2.55 -7.64
N THR A 35 7.44 3.23 -7.11
CA THR A 35 6.92 2.88 -5.77
C THR A 35 6.30 1.48 -5.72
N LEU A 36 5.75 0.98 -6.82
CA LEU A 36 5.28 -0.40 -6.89
C LEU A 36 6.45 -1.39 -6.90
N MET A 37 7.47 -1.17 -7.73
CA MET A 37 8.65 -2.02 -7.79
C MET A 37 9.38 -2.05 -6.44
N ASP A 38 9.69 -0.88 -5.88
CA ASP A 38 10.36 -0.76 -4.59
C ASP A 38 9.61 -1.52 -3.49
N PHE A 39 8.26 -1.42 -3.48
CA PHE A 39 7.45 -2.15 -2.51
C PHE A 39 7.51 -3.66 -2.74
N LEU A 40 7.37 -4.13 -3.98
CA LEU A 40 7.33 -5.57 -4.28
C LEU A 40 8.70 -6.22 -4.06
N ASP A 41 9.78 -5.56 -4.48
CA ASP A 41 11.15 -6.02 -4.25
C ASP A 41 11.40 -6.15 -2.75
N GLU A 42 11.16 -5.10 -1.96
CA GLU A 42 11.39 -5.12 -0.52
C GLU A 42 10.47 -6.13 0.20
N PHE A 43 9.20 -6.22 -0.20
CA PHE A 43 8.25 -7.13 0.43
C PHE A 43 8.60 -8.61 0.21
N TYR A 44 9.08 -8.98 -0.99
CA TYR A 44 9.41 -10.37 -1.31
C TYR A 44 10.86 -10.77 -1.02
N VAL A 45 11.74 -9.84 -0.64
CA VAL A 45 13.09 -10.16 -0.14
C VAL A 45 13.04 -11.06 1.10
N TYR A 46 12.00 -10.93 1.95
CA TYR A 46 11.85 -11.75 3.15
C TYR A 46 11.22 -13.12 2.82
N PRO A 47 11.91 -14.26 3.06
CA PRO A 47 11.41 -15.60 2.69
C PRO A 47 10.06 -15.96 3.31
N LYS A 48 9.76 -15.43 4.51
CA LYS A 48 8.48 -15.67 5.22
C LYS A 48 7.27 -15.01 4.54
N LEU A 49 7.50 -14.10 3.60
CA LEU A 49 6.47 -13.36 2.86
C LEU A 49 6.29 -13.89 1.43
N GLU A 50 7.15 -14.81 0.98
CA GLU A 50 7.18 -15.29 -0.40
C GLU A 50 5.88 -15.97 -0.87
N GLU A 51 5.18 -16.64 0.06
CA GLU A 51 3.91 -17.34 -0.19
C GLU A 51 2.68 -16.42 -0.06
N ARG A 52 2.86 -15.14 0.29
CA ARG A 52 1.74 -14.23 0.53
C ARG A 52 1.34 -13.50 -0.74
N THR A 53 0.04 -13.43 -0.97
CA THR A 53 -0.52 -12.66 -2.07
C THR A 53 -0.62 -11.17 -1.71
N VAL A 54 -0.17 -10.30 -2.60
CA VAL A 54 -0.32 -8.84 -2.48
C VAL A 54 -1.51 -8.38 -3.33
N ILE A 55 -2.51 -7.79 -2.69
CA ILE A 55 -3.67 -7.19 -3.36
C ILE A 55 -3.45 -5.68 -3.47
N LEU A 56 -3.27 -5.18 -4.69
CA LEU A 56 -3.16 -3.76 -4.99
C LEU A 56 -4.56 -3.17 -5.17
N LEU A 57 -5.03 -2.40 -4.18
CA LEU A 57 -6.31 -1.69 -4.23
C LEU A 57 -6.08 -0.23 -4.61
N CYS A 58 -6.45 0.15 -5.83
CA CYS A 58 -6.27 1.51 -6.35
C CYS A 58 -7.48 1.99 -7.14
N CYS A 59 -7.79 3.29 -7.02
CA CYS A 59 -8.92 3.90 -7.73
C CYS A 59 -8.64 4.07 -9.24
N GLN A 60 -7.38 4.15 -9.64
CA GLN A 60 -6.96 4.42 -11.01
C GLN A 60 -6.62 3.15 -11.76
N GLU A 61 -7.01 3.09 -13.04
CA GLU A 61 -6.66 1.96 -13.92
C GLU A 61 -5.15 1.77 -14.05
N LEU A 62 -4.75 0.52 -14.24
CA LEU A 62 -3.37 0.18 -14.58
C LEU A 62 -3.01 0.75 -15.95
N ASP A 63 -2.05 1.66 -15.94
CA ASP A 63 -1.34 2.07 -17.15
C ASP A 63 -0.49 0.93 -17.72
N SER A 64 -0.18 1.01 -19.01
CA SER A 64 0.67 0.09 -19.76
C SER A 64 1.92 -0.36 -18.99
N SER A 65 2.69 0.57 -18.43
CA SER A 65 3.90 0.24 -17.68
C SER A 65 3.63 -0.55 -16.40
N LYS A 66 2.55 -0.25 -15.67
CA LYS A 66 2.17 -1.00 -14.45
C LYS A 66 1.63 -2.39 -14.77
N ARG A 67 1.00 -2.56 -15.93
CA ARG A 67 0.56 -3.88 -16.40
C ARG A 67 1.75 -4.79 -16.64
N VAL A 68 2.82 -4.28 -17.27
CA VAL A 68 4.05 -5.06 -17.52
C VAL A 68 4.61 -5.63 -16.22
N ILE A 69 4.67 -4.83 -15.16
CA ILE A 69 5.12 -5.23 -13.82
C ILE A 69 4.24 -6.35 -13.27
N ILE A 70 2.92 -6.18 -13.30
CA ILE A 70 2.01 -7.18 -12.74
C ILE A 70 2.00 -8.47 -13.58
N THR A 71 2.30 -8.40 -14.87
CA THR A 71 2.48 -9.58 -15.72
C THR A 71 3.88 -10.18 -15.66
N ASP A 72 4.83 -9.58 -14.94
CA ASP A 72 6.17 -10.12 -14.77
C ASP A 72 6.09 -11.50 -14.12
N PRO A 73 6.73 -12.55 -14.67
CA PRO A 73 6.69 -13.90 -14.12
C PRO A 73 7.12 -13.99 -12.65
N ARG A 74 7.93 -13.02 -12.16
CA ARG A 74 8.33 -12.93 -10.75
C ARG A 74 7.16 -12.64 -9.80
N TRP A 75 6.12 -11.96 -10.30
CA TRP A 75 5.03 -11.41 -9.49
C TRP A 75 3.63 -11.79 -9.96
N SER A 76 3.46 -12.28 -11.19
CA SER A 76 2.15 -12.49 -11.83
C SER A 76 1.21 -13.44 -11.09
N GLU A 77 1.76 -14.43 -10.38
CA GLU A 77 0.98 -15.36 -9.55
C GLU A 77 0.75 -14.83 -8.12
N LYS A 78 1.53 -13.83 -7.69
CA LYS A 78 1.56 -13.33 -6.31
C LYS A 78 0.90 -11.97 -6.14
N VAL A 79 0.76 -11.19 -7.20
CA VAL A 79 0.23 -9.82 -7.18
C VAL A 79 -1.09 -9.75 -7.93
N ILE A 80 -2.13 -9.29 -7.23
CA ILE A 80 -3.47 -9.13 -7.79
C ILE A 80 -3.83 -7.66 -7.76
N TYR A 81 -4.23 -7.12 -8.90
CA TYR A 81 -4.73 -5.74 -8.97
C TYR A 81 -6.25 -5.70 -8.92
N MET A 82 -6.77 -4.85 -8.05
CA MET A 82 -8.20 -4.60 -7.85
C MET A 82 -8.48 -3.10 -8.03
N LYS A 83 -9.28 -2.75 -9.05
CA LYS A 83 -9.74 -1.37 -9.20
C LYS A 83 -10.84 -1.12 -8.16
N GLY A 84 -10.62 -0.13 -7.29
CA GLY A 84 -11.55 0.20 -6.23
C GLY A 84 -11.00 1.23 -5.25
N SER A 85 -11.83 1.63 -4.29
CA SER A 85 -11.46 2.55 -3.23
C SER A 85 -11.62 1.88 -1.87
N ALA A 86 -10.63 2.05 -1.00
CA ALA A 86 -10.73 1.63 0.40
C ALA A 86 -11.84 2.37 1.18
N LEU A 87 -12.41 3.44 0.62
CA LEU A 87 -13.57 4.15 1.20
C LEU A 87 -14.91 3.46 0.91
N LYS A 88 -14.93 2.41 0.07
CA LYS A 88 -16.14 1.69 -0.30
C LYS A 88 -16.10 0.28 0.29
N ASP A 89 -17.03 -0.03 1.17
CA ASP A 89 -17.15 -1.36 1.80
C ASP A 89 -17.26 -2.50 0.77
N MET A 90 -17.88 -2.25 -0.37
CA MET A 90 -17.96 -3.24 -1.46
C MET A 90 -16.59 -3.63 -1.98
N ASP A 91 -15.68 -2.67 -2.15
CA ASP A 91 -14.33 -2.94 -2.63
C ASP A 91 -13.49 -3.64 -1.55
N LEU A 92 -13.71 -3.32 -0.27
CA LEU A 92 -13.08 -4.01 0.85
C LEU A 92 -13.57 -5.46 1.01
N LYS A 93 -14.86 -5.73 0.77
CA LYS A 93 -15.43 -7.09 0.70
C LYS A 93 -14.79 -7.89 -0.41
N ARG A 94 -14.67 -7.31 -1.61
CA ARG A 94 -14.01 -7.94 -2.78
C ARG A 94 -12.54 -8.28 -2.51
N CYS A 95 -11.87 -7.54 -1.63
CA CYS A 95 -10.48 -7.79 -1.24
C CYS A 95 -10.35 -8.68 0.01
N HIS A 96 -11.44 -9.20 0.58
CA HIS A 96 -11.42 -9.98 1.83
C HIS A 96 -10.66 -9.28 2.97
N ALA A 97 -10.85 -7.96 3.12
CA ALA A 97 -10.07 -7.14 4.07
C ALA A 97 -10.16 -7.58 5.54
N GLN A 98 -11.22 -8.29 5.92
CA GLN A 98 -11.38 -8.86 7.27
C GLN A 98 -10.43 -10.05 7.54
N GLN A 99 -10.05 -10.78 6.50
CA GLN A 99 -9.12 -11.92 6.57
C GLN A 99 -7.68 -11.53 6.19
N ALA A 100 -7.47 -10.29 5.73
CA ALA A 100 -6.15 -9.79 5.39
C ALA A 100 -5.22 -9.80 6.62
N TYR A 101 -3.98 -10.21 6.41
CA TYR A 101 -2.96 -10.18 7.47
C TYR A 101 -2.58 -8.75 7.86
N ALA A 102 -2.47 -7.87 6.85
CA ALA A 102 -2.12 -6.48 7.03
C ALA A 102 -2.64 -5.64 5.85
N CYS A 103 -2.85 -4.35 6.13
CA CYS A 103 -3.17 -3.33 5.14
C CYS A 103 -2.11 -2.22 5.18
N PHE A 104 -1.46 -1.98 4.04
CA PHE A 104 -0.50 -0.91 3.84
C PHE A 104 -1.20 0.28 3.19
N PHE A 105 -1.00 1.48 3.74
CA PHE A 105 -1.50 2.72 3.15
C PHE A 105 -0.33 3.56 2.67
N LEU A 106 -0.16 3.59 1.34
CA LEU A 106 0.89 4.36 0.70
C LEU A 106 0.37 5.76 0.35
N ALA A 107 1.13 6.79 0.72
CA ALA A 107 0.81 8.14 0.29
C ALA A 107 1.24 8.36 -1.17
N PRO A 108 0.42 9.07 -1.97
CA PRO A 108 0.69 9.26 -3.40
C PRO A 108 1.91 10.14 -3.65
N ARG A 109 2.88 9.64 -4.42
CA ARG A 109 4.07 10.39 -4.89
C ARG A 109 4.09 10.45 -6.42
N PRO A 110 4.46 11.59 -7.04
CA PRO A 110 4.65 12.91 -6.42
C PRO A 110 3.29 13.55 -6.03
N THR A 111 3.28 14.38 -4.98
CA THR A 111 2.11 15.19 -4.61
C THR A 111 2.54 16.64 -4.38
N GLN A 112 1.75 17.59 -4.88
CA GLN A 112 1.96 19.02 -4.62
C GLN A 112 1.43 19.42 -3.24
N ASP A 113 0.34 18.77 -2.79
CA ASP A 113 -0.28 19.02 -1.49
C ASP A 113 -0.17 17.79 -0.59
N LYS A 114 0.87 17.79 0.24
CA LYS A 114 1.13 16.76 1.25
C LYS A 114 0.01 16.70 2.31
N ALA A 115 -0.61 17.82 2.66
CA ALA A 115 -1.67 17.84 3.67
C ALA A 115 -2.96 17.18 3.16
N THR A 116 -3.34 17.45 1.91
CA THR A 116 -4.49 16.76 1.29
C THR A 116 -4.21 15.28 1.06
N ALA A 117 -2.98 14.92 0.68
CA ALA A 117 -2.58 13.53 0.57
C ALA A 117 -2.72 12.78 1.92
N ASP A 118 -2.23 13.35 3.01
CA ASP A 118 -2.37 12.78 4.35
C ASP A 118 -3.84 12.62 4.76
N ARG A 119 -4.69 13.63 4.54
CA ARG A 119 -6.12 13.54 4.84
C ARG A 119 -6.77 12.36 4.12
N HIS A 120 -6.47 12.16 2.83
CA HIS A 120 -6.99 11.00 2.09
C HIS A 120 -6.49 9.67 2.64
N THR A 121 -5.21 9.58 3.02
CA THR A 121 -4.64 8.38 3.64
C THR A 121 -5.32 8.05 4.97
N ILE A 122 -5.51 9.07 5.83
CA ILE A 122 -6.18 8.93 7.13
C ILE A 122 -7.63 8.44 6.94
N LEU A 123 -8.39 9.04 6.03
CA LEU A 123 -9.77 8.64 5.77
C LEU A 123 -9.88 7.18 5.31
N ARG A 124 -8.93 6.70 4.49
CA ARG A 124 -8.90 5.28 4.09
C ARG A 124 -8.52 4.36 5.24
N SER A 125 -7.59 4.79 6.08
CA SER A 125 -7.20 4.04 7.26
C SER A 125 -8.38 3.90 8.24
N TRP A 126 -9.17 4.96 8.43
CA TRP A 126 -10.43 4.90 9.19
C TRP A 126 -11.43 3.94 8.57
N ALA A 127 -11.71 4.06 7.25
CA ALA A 127 -12.66 3.17 6.58
C ALA A 127 -12.30 1.68 6.72
N VAL A 128 -11.02 1.33 6.60
CA VAL A 128 -10.55 -0.05 6.82
C VAL A 128 -10.60 -0.43 8.30
N LYS A 129 -10.33 0.50 9.23
CA LYS A 129 -10.42 0.21 10.67
C LYS A 129 -11.85 -0.10 11.09
N ASP A 130 -12.80 0.64 10.56
CA ASP A 130 -14.23 0.46 10.82
C ASP A 130 -14.73 -0.86 10.19
N PHE A 131 -14.29 -1.19 8.98
CA PHE A 131 -14.71 -2.41 8.27
C PHE A 131 -14.03 -3.69 8.79
N ALA A 132 -12.74 -3.62 9.12
CA ALA A 132 -11.88 -4.72 9.52
C ALA A 132 -11.01 -4.33 10.75
N PRO A 133 -11.61 -4.31 11.96
CA PRO A 133 -10.94 -3.78 13.15
C PRO A 133 -9.71 -4.58 13.61
N ASN A 134 -9.65 -5.87 13.26
CA ASN A 134 -8.54 -6.77 13.60
C ASN A 134 -7.39 -6.75 12.57
N CYS A 135 -7.57 -6.10 11.43
CA CYS A 135 -6.54 -6.02 10.40
C CYS A 135 -5.44 -5.03 10.83
N LYS A 136 -4.19 -5.49 10.81
CA LYS A 136 -3.03 -4.65 11.15
C LYS A 136 -2.83 -3.60 10.07
N GLN A 137 -2.59 -2.35 10.48
CA GLN A 137 -2.42 -1.25 9.54
C GLN A 137 -1.01 -0.67 9.62
N TYR A 138 -0.41 -0.45 8.45
CA TYR A 138 0.87 0.20 8.25
C TYR A 138 0.62 1.47 7.44
N VAL A 139 0.80 2.63 8.06
CA VAL A 139 0.35 3.91 7.48
C VAL A 139 1.55 4.81 7.20
N TYR A 140 1.69 5.25 5.95
CA TYR A 140 2.64 6.29 5.57
C TYR A 140 1.96 7.66 5.54
N LEU A 141 2.52 8.65 6.24
CA LEU A 141 2.09 10.04 6.24
C LEU A 141 3.28 10.96 5.90
N TYR A 142 3.00 12.14 5.36
CA TYR A 142 3.99 13.17 5.14
C TYR A 142 4.31 13.96 6.40
N LYS A 143 3.29 14.28 7.21
CA LYS A 143 3.42 15.18 8.35
C LYS A 143 3.21 14.48 9.69
N ALA A 144 4.17 14.61 10.60
CA ALA A 144 4.10 14.02 11.95
C ALA A 144 2.89 14.51 12.76
N ILE A 145 2.44 15.75 12.54
CA ILE A 145 1.25 16.31 13.22
C ILE A 145 -0.01 15.45 12.97
N ASN A 146 -0.07 14.80 11.82
CA ASN A 146 -1.22 13.98 11.42
C ASN A 146 -1.21 12.58 12.04
N ARG A 147 -0.10 12.15 12.66
CA ARG A 147 0.05 10.83 13.31
C ARG A 147 -1.01 10.58 14.38
N MET A 148 -1.46 11.64 15.05
CA MET A 148 -2.46 11.57 16.12
C MET A 148 -3.80 10.98 15.62
N HIS A 149 -4.11 11.10 14.34
CA HIS A 149 -5.35 10.60 13.74
C HIS A 149 -5.35 9.08 13.48
N VAL A 150 -4.18 8.45 13.48
CA VAL A 150 -4.01 7.02 13.14
C VAL A 150 -3.25 6.25 14.23
N LYS A 151 -3.39 6.66 15.50
CA LYS A 151 -2.71 6.02 16.66
C LYS A 151 -3.02 4.53 16.85
N TYR A 152 -4.14 4.06 16.29
CA TYR A 152 -4.54 2.65 16.36
C TYR A 152 -3.78 1.77 15.35
N ALA A 153 -3.04 2.35 14.40
CA ALA A 153 -2.25 1.60 13.44
C ALA A 153 -1.07 0.93 14.15
N GLU A 154 -0.66 -0.23 13.66
CA GLU A 154 0.48 -0.98 14.22
C GLU A 154 1.76 -0.15 14.08
N HIS A 155 1.96 0.44 12.89
CA HIS A 155 3.08 1.31 12.59
C HIS A 155 2.64 2.51 11.76
N VAL A 156 3.16 3.68 12.11
CA VAL A 156 2.97 4.93 11.37
C VAL A 156 4.34 5.48 11.03
N MET A 157 4.63 5.62 9.74
CA MET A 157 5.84 6.29 9.25
C MET A 157 5.49 7.70 8.83
N CYS A 158 6.19 8.70 9.38
CA CYS A 158 6.06 10.09 8.99
C CYS A 158 7.31 10.56 8.24
N GLU A 159 7.15 11.01 7.00
CA GLU A 159 8.26 11.41 6.13
C GLU A 159 9.08 12.56 6.73
N ASP A 160 8.42 13.59 7.26
CA ASP A 160 9.11 14.75 7.83
C ASP A 160 9.86 14.40 9.12
N GLU A 161 9.25 13.65 10.02
CA GLU A 161 9.89 13.13 11.25
C GLU A 161 11.17 12.38 10.90
N PHE A 162 11.11 11.45 9.95
CA PHE A 162 12.25 10.64 9.53
C PHE A 162 13.32 11.49 8.81
N SER A 163 12.89 12.37 7.89
CA SER A 163 13.79 13.23 7.13
C SER A 163 14.56 14.20 8.03
N PHE A 164 13.87 14.88 8.95
CA PHE A 164 14.50 15.81 9.88
C PHE A 164 15.37 15.09 10.92
N ALA A 165 14.97 13.90 11.37
CA ALA A 165 15.81 13.10 12.26
C ALA A 165 17.13 12.70 11.58
N LEU A 166 17.10 12.25 10.32
CA LEU A 166 18.31 11.91 9.58
C LEU A 166 19.20 13.13 9.35
N LEU A 167 18.62 14.28 8.99
CA LEU A 167 19.37 15.53 8.81
C LEU A 167 20.05 15.98 10.10
N ALA A 168 19.33 15.97 11.22
CA ALA A 168 19.87 16.37 12.52
C ALA A 168 21.01 15.44 12.97
N ASN A 169 20.84 14.12 12.81
CA ASN A 169 21.87 13.17 13.21
C ASN A 169 23.08 13.17 12.28
N ASN A 170 22.92 13.51 11.00
CA ASN A 170 24.05 13.72 10.09
C ASN A 170 24.99 14.84 10.54
N CYS A 171 24.49 15.85 11.28
CA CYS A 171 25.34 16.89 11.86
C CYS A 171 26.26 16.35 12.95
N LEU A 172 25.87 15.25 13.61
CA LEU A 172 26.66 14.58 14.65
C LEU A 172 27.56 13.49 14.07
N TYR A 173 27.03 12.72 13.11
CA TYR A 173 27.68 11.56 12.51
C TYR A 173 27.66 11.66 10.98
N PRO A 174 28.79 12.00 10.35
CA PRO A 174 28.87 12.08 8.90
C PRO A 174 28.49 10.75 8.24
N GLY A 175 27.55 10.80 7.29
CA GLY A 175 27.14 9.63 6.51
C GLY A 175 26.12 8.72 7.21
N LEU A 176 25.57 9.11 8.37
CA LEU A 176 24.56 8.28 9.04
C LEU A 176 23.30 8.05 8.18
N SER A 177 22.82 9.07 7.45
CA SER A 177 21.69 8.89 6.54
C SER A 177 21.97 7.84 5.48
N THR A 178 23.19 7.82 4.93
CA THR A 178 23.62 6.82 3.95
C THR A 178 23.68 5.43 4.59
N LEU A 179 24.22 5.34 5.81
CA LEU A 179 24.23 4.09 6.56
C LEU A 179 22.81 3.55 6.77
N VAL A 180 21.87 4.40 7.22
CA VAL A 180 20.47 4.00 7.43
C VAL A 180 19.81 3.56 6.13
N SER A 181 20.04 4.28 5.02
CA SER A 181 19.51 3.91 3.70
C SER A 181 20.12 2.65 3.08
N LEU A 182 21.22 2.12 3.62
CA LEU A 182 21.81 0.85 3.19
C LEU A 182 21.41 -0.33 4.09
N LEU A 183 20.88 -0.04 5.28
CA LEU A 183 20.42 -1.03 6.25
C LEU A 183 18.94 -1.39 6.05
N VAL A 184 18.17 -0.43 5.53
CA VAL A 184 16.74 -0.53 5.20
C VAL A 184 16.62 -0.53 3.70
#